data_AF-A0A659UGU6-F1
#
_entry.id   AF-A0A659UGU6-F1
#
_cell.length_a   1.000
_cell.length_b   1.000
_cell.length_c   1.000
_cell.angle_alpha   90.00
_cell.angle_beta   90.00
_cell.angle_gamma   90.00
#
_symmetry.space_group_name_H-M   'P 1'
#
loop_
_entity.id
_entity.type
_entity.pdbx_description
1 polymer ?
#
loop_
_entity_poly.entity_id
_entity_poly.type
_entity_poly.pdbx_seq_one_letter_code
_entity_poly.pdbx_strand_id
1 'polypeptide(L)'
;IEAIILVFVVMFVFLQNIRYTIIPTLVVPVALLGTCAIMYVSGFSINVLTMFAMVLAIGILVDDAIVVVENVERIMAEEHLSPKEATRKAMGQ
;
A
#
# COMPACT_ATOMS: atom_id res chain seq x y z
N ILE A 1 4.52 -6.83 -16.59
CA ILE A 1 3.41 -7.74 -16.23
C ILE A 1 3.86 -8.68 -15.12
N GLU A 2 4.98 -9.39 -15.30
CA GLU A 2 5.54 -10.35 -14.34
C GLU A 2 5.74 -9.77 -12.92
N ALA A 3 6.28 -8.55 -12.80
CA ALA A 3 6.50 -7.90 -11.50
C ALA A 3 5.19 -7.63 -10.72
N ILE A 4 4.12 -7.23 -11.41
CA ILE A 4 2.81 -6.96 -10.78
C ILE A 4 2.20 -8.28 -10.29
N ILE A 5 2.35 -9.36 -11.06
CA ILE A 5 1.88 -10.70 -10.69
C ILE A 5 2.65 -11.20 -9.46
N LEU A 6 3.97 -11.03 -9.42
CA LEU A 6 4.78 -11.40 -8.27
C LEU A 6 4.39 -10.64 -7.00
N VAL A 7 4.20 -9.33 -7.09
CA VAL A 7 3.73 -8.50 -5.96
C VAL A 7 2.36 -8.97 -5.49
N PHE A 8 1.42 -9.22 -6.41
CA PHE A 8 0.09 -9.72 -6.07
C PHE A 8 0.15 -11.08 -5.36
N VAL A 9 0.96 -12.02 -5.86
CA VAL A 9 1.11 -13.36 -5.27
C VAL A 9 1.72 -13.29 -3.88
N VAL A 10 2.79 -12.52 -3.69
CA VAL A 10 3.43 -12.35 -2.38
C VAL A 10 2.44 -11.73 -1.39
N MET A 11 1.71 -10.67 -1.79
CA MET A 11 0.70 -10.05 -0.93
C MET A 11 -0.50 -10.95 -0.66
N PHE A 12 -0.90 -11.79 -1.62
CA PHE A 12 -1.98 -12.76 -1.45
C PHE A 12 -1.59 -13.86 -0.45
N VAL A 13 -0.35 -14.33 -0.49
CA VAL A 13 0.16 -15.35 0.44
C VAL A 13 0.21 -14.83 1.88
N PHE A 14 0.60 -13.56 2.08
CA PHE A 14 0.64 -12.95 3.41
C PHE A 14 -0.74 -12.66 3.99
N LEU A 15 -1.69 -12.19 3.18
CA LEU A 15 -2.99 -11.73 3.67
C LEU A 15 -4.09 -12.81 3.63
N GLN A 16 -3.94 -13.89 2.86
CA GLN A 16 -4.92 -14.98 2.67
C GLN A 16 -6.36 -14.57 2.29
N ASN A 17 -6.61 -13.26 2.11
CA ASN A 17 -7.89 -12.63 1.83
C ASN A 17 -7.77 -11.68 0.63
N ILE A 18 -8.38 -12.08 -0.50
CA ILE A 18 -8.29 -11.37 -1.79
C ILE A 18 -8.74 -9.90 -1.69
N ARG A 19 -9.73 -9.61 -0.84
CA ARG A 19 -10.30 -8.26 -0.70
C ARG A 19 -9.29 -7.26 -0.13
N TYR A 20 -8.41 -7.71 0.76
CA TYR A 20 -7.43 -6.86 1.44
C TYR A 20 -6.15 -6.69 0.61
N THR A 21 -5.78 -7.72 -0.15
CA THR A 21 -4.62 -7.69 -1.09
C THR A 21 -4.77 -6.62 -2.19
N ILE A 22 -5.99 -6.25 -2.55
CA ILE A 22 -6.25 -5.24 -3.60
C ILE A 22 -5.77 -3.84 -3.16
N ILE A 23 -5.83 -3.53 -1.86
CA ILE A 23 -5.54 -2.19 -1.35
C ILE A 23 -4.06 -1.84 -1.57
N PRO A 24 -3.06 -2.62 -1.10
CA PRO A 24 -1.65 -2.34 -1.39
C PRO A 24 -1.34 -2.35 -2.89
N THR A 25 -1.99 -3.24 -3.66
CA THR A 25 -1.77 -3.38 -5.11
C THR A 25 -2.12 -2.11 -5.88
N LEU A 26 -3.10 -1.33 -5.41
CA LEU A 26 -3.48 -0.05 -6.01
C LEU A 26 -2.69 1.13 -5.43
N VAL A 27 -2.36 1.11 -4.15
CA VAL A 27 -1.64 2.19 -3.46
C VAL A 27 -0.23 2.37 -4.04
N VAL A 28 0.50 1.28 -4.28
CA VAL A 28 1.89 1.34 -4.76
C VAL A 28 2.02 2.04 -6.12
N PRO A 29 1.25 1.68 -7.17
CA PRO A 29 1.27 2.40 -8.44
C PRO A 29 0.91 3.89 -8.30
N VAL A 30 -0.09 4.22 -7.48
CA VAL A 30 -0.53 5.61 -7.28
C VAL A 30 0.57 6.44 -6.62
N ALA A 31 1.21 5.92 -5.58
CA ALA A 31 2.28 6.61 -4.88
C ALA A 31 3.53 6.79 -5.76
N LEU A 32 3.88 5.79 -6.57
CA LEU A 32 5.00 5.87 -7.52
C LEU A 32 4.71 6.90 -8.63
N LEU A 33 3.49 6.94 -9.15
CA LEU A 33 3.09 7.97 -10.12
C LEU A 33 3.16 9.37 -9.51
N GLY A 34 2.69 9.55 -8.27
CA GLY A 34 2.82 10.82 -7.54
C GLY A 34 4.29 11.21 -7.33
N THR A 35 5.14 10.25 -6.98
CA THR A 35 6.59 10.46 -6.82
C THR A 35 7.22 10.91 -8.15
N CYS A 36 6.91 10.24 -9.25
CA CYS A 36 7.38 10.61 -10.59
C CYS A 36 6.90 12.02 -10.99
N ALA A 37 5.65 12.38 -10.68
CA ALA A 37 5.12 13.71 -10.96
C ALA A 37 5.86 14.81 -10.20
N ILE A 38 6.11 14.61 -8.90
CA ILE A 38 6.89 15.56 -8.08
C ILE A 38 8.33 15.63 -8.58
N MET A 39 8.96 14.49 -8.87
CA MET A 39 10.31 14.47 -9.43
C MET A 39 10.41 15.25 -10.73
N TYR A 40 9.42 15.12 -11.61
CA TYR A 40 9.35 15.86 -12.87
C TYR A 40 9.27 17.38 -12.64
N VAL A 41 8.40 17.83 -11.74
CA VAL A 41 8.23 19.27 -11.42
C VAL A 41 9.46 19.83 -10.71
N SER A 42 10.11 19.05 -9.85
CA SER A 42 11.32 19.43 -9.13
C SER A 42 12.61 19.29 -9.97
N GLY A 43 12.52 18.84 -11.22
CA GLY A 43 13.67 18.72 -12.13
C GLY A 43 14.63 17.58 -11.80
N PHE A 44 14.19 16.58 -11.02
CA PHE A 44 14.98 15.38 -10.75
C PHE A 44 15.00 14.44 -11.96
N SER A 45 16.14 13.82 -12.22
CA SER A 45 16.28 12.79 -13.24
C SER A 45 16.04 11.40 -12.66
N ILE A 46 15.55 10.48 -13.49
CA ILE A 46 15.52 9.06 -13.14
C ILE A 46 16.94 8.50 -13.31
N ASN A 47 17.58 8.22 -12.20
CA ASN A 47 18.92 7.64 -12.12
C ASN A 47 18.96 6.52 -11.07
N VAL A 48 20.14 5.90 -10.90
CA VAL A 48 20.29 4.77 -9.97
C VAL A 48 19.93 5.13 -8.53
N LEU A 49 20.29 6.33 -8.05
CA LEU A 49 19.94 6.79 -6.71
C LEU A 49 18.43 6.94 -6.53
N THR A 50 17.74 7.58 -7.48
CA THR A 50 16.28 7.76 -7.40
C THR A 50 15.53 6.44 -7.56
N MET A 51 16.03 5.53 -8.40
CA MET A 51 15.46 4.18 -8.54
C MET A 51 15.63 3.38 -7.25
N PHE A 52 16.79 3.46 -6.61
CA PHE A 52 17.03 2.80 -5.33
C PHE A 52 16.11 3.35 -4.22
N ALA A 53 15.95 4.68 -4.16
CA ALA A 53 15.01 5.32 -3.26
C ALA A 53 13.56 4.87 -3.49
N MET A 54 13.12 4.77 -4.76
CA MET A 54 11.79 4.26 -5.10
C MET A 54 11.60 2.81 -4.63
N VAL A 55 12.60 1.94 -4.80
CA VAL A 55 12.52 0.54 -4.33
C VAL A 55 12.39 0.47 -2.80
N LEU A 56 13.16 1.26 -2.05
CA LEU A 56 13.03 1.34 -0.59
C LEU A 56 11.67 1.90 -0.17
N ALA A 57 11.18 2.93 -0.86
CA ALA A 57 9.90 3.55 -0.58
C ALA A 57 8.73 2.57 -0.78
N ILE A 58 8.81 1.65 -1.75
CA ILE A 58 7.80 0.61 -1.95
C ILE A 58 7.62 -0.23 -0.67
N GLY A 59 8.70 -0.59 0.01
CA GLY A 59 8.62 -1.35 1.27
C GLY A 59 7.83 -0.61 2.35
N ILE A 60 8.12 0.68 2.53
CA ILE A 60 7.45 1.54 3.51
C ILE A 60 5.97 1.74 3.14
N LEU A 61 5.68 1.99 1.85
CA LEU A 61 4.31 2.20 1.35
C LEU A 61 3.44 0.95 1.49
N VAL A 62 4.02 -0.23 1.27
CA VAL A 62 3.31 -1.50 1.43
C VAL A 62 3.05 -1.76 2.92
N ASP A 63 4.02 -1.53 3.79
CA ASP A 63 3.87 -1.67 5.24
C ASP A 63 2.75 -0.78 5.78
N ASP A 64 2.73 0.50 5.41
CA ASP A 64 1.68 1.45 5.78
C ASP A 64 0.28 0.99 5.32
N ALA A 65 0.18 0.54 4.06
CA ALA A 65 -1.08 0.02 3.53
C ALA A 65 -1.55 -1.27 4.24
N ILE A 66 -0.62 -2.15 4.65
CA ILE A 66 -0.94 -3.38 5.37
C ILE A 66 -1.42 -3.05 6.79
N VAL A 67 -0.69 -2.22 7.53
CA VAL A 67 -1.03 -1.84 8.91
C VAL A 67 -2.40 -1.21 9.00
N VAL A 68 -2.77 -0.35 8.04
CA VAL A 68 -4.11 0.26 7.99
C VAL A 68 -5.19 -0.81 7.82
N VAL A 69 -5.00 -1.75 6.89
CA VAL A 69 -6.00 -2.78 6.60
C VAL A 69 -6.15 -3.76 7.75
N GLU A 70 -5.03 -4.17 8.35
CA GLU A 70 -5.02 -5.04 9.53
C GLU A 70 -5.69 -4.36 10.73
N ASN A 71 -5.45 -3.07 10.95
CA ASN A 71 -6.11 -2.33 12.02
C ASN A 71 -7.64 -2.27 11.83
N VAL A 72 -8.10 -2.05 10.60
CA VAL A 72 -9.53 -2.07 10.27
C VAL A 72 -10.13 -3.46 10.50
N GLU A 73 -9.45 -4.52 10.06
CA GLU A 73 -9.91 -5.91 10.25
C GLU A 73 -9.95 -6.28 11.73
N ARG A 74 -8.94 -5.89 12.51
CA ARG A 74 -8.91 -6.09 13.97
C ARG A 74 -10.11 -5.44 14.65
N ILE A 75 -10.40 -4.17 14.34
CA ILE A 75 -11.56 -3.45 14.93
C ILE A 75 -12.88 -4.10 14.49
N MET A 76 -12.99 -4.56 13.24
CA MET A 76 -14.16 -5.31 12.79
C MET A 76 -14.34 -6.63 13.55
N ALA A 77 -13.26 -7.35 13.84
CA ALA A 77 -13.29 -8.62 14.56
C ALA A 77 -13.55 -8.46 16.06
N GLU A 78 -12.97 -7.45 16.70
CA GLU A 78 -13.12 -7.20 18.14
C GLU A 78 -14.47 -6.55 18.46
N GLU A 79 -14.85 -5.51 17.72
CA GLU A 79 -16.01 -4.67 18.04
C GLU A 79 -17.25 -4.98 17.19
N HIS A 80 -17.14 -5.89 16.21
CA HIS A 80 -18.24 -6.30 15.34
C HIS A 80 -18.92 -5.13 14.59
N LEU A 81 -18.14 -4.08 14.33
CA LEU A 81 -18.59 -2.89 13.64
C LEU A 81 -18.69 -3.11 12.12
N SER A 82 -19.55 -2.33 11.47
CA SER A 82 -19.63 -2.33 10.02
C SER A 82 -18.31 -1.82 9.39
N PRO A 83 -17.93 -2.25 8.17
CA PRO A 83 -16.66 -1.86 7.55
C PRO A 83 -16.44 -0.34 7.53
N LYS A 84 -17.50 0.44 7.29
CA LYS A 84 -17.44 1.91 7.26
C LYS A 84 -17.12 2.51 8.63
N GLU A 85 -17.74 1.99 9.68
CA GLU A 85 -17.53 2.46 11.05
C GLU A 85 -16.17 2.04 11.58
N ALA A 86 -15.76 0.80 11.29
CA ALA A 86 -14.44 0.30 11.62
C ALA A 86 -13.34 1.12 10.94
N THR A 87 -13.47 1.45 9.64
CA THR A 87 -12.52 2.34 8.96
C THR A 87 -12.49 3.74 9.60
N ARG A 88 -13.64 4.32 9.93
CA ARG A 88 -13.67 5.63 10.58
C ARG A 88 -12.98 5.63 11.95
N LYS A 89 -13.12 4.55 12.71
CA LYS A 89 -12.47 4.39 14.01
C LYS A 89 -10.98 4.11 13.87
N ALA A 90 -10.59 3.24 12.94
CA ALA A 90 -9.21 2.88 12.64
C ALA A 90 -8.36 4.08 12.23
N MET A 91 -8.93 5.06 11.51
CA MET A 91 -8.23 6.28 11.10
C MET A 91 -8.18 7.36 12.19
N GLY A 92 -8.96 7.21 13.26
CA GLY A 92 -8.95 8.11 14.41
C GLY A 92 -7.99 7.66 15.52
N GLN A 93 -7.37 6.48 15.37
CA GLN A 93 -6.33 5.94 16.25
C GLN A 93 -4.98 5.98 15.53
#